data_AF-W8TI13-F1
#
_entry.id   AF-W8TI13-F1
#
_cell.length_a   1.000
_cell.length_b   1.000
_cell.length_c   1.000
_cell.angle_alpha   90.00
_cell.angle_beta   90.00
_cell.angle_gamma   90.00
#
_symmetry.space_group_name_H-M   'P 1'
#
loop_
_entity.id
_entity.type
_entity.pdbx_description
1 polymer ?
#
loop_
_entity_poly.entity_id
_entity_poly.type
_entity_poly.pdbx_seq_one_letter_code
_entity_poly.pdbx_strand_id
1 'polypeptide(L)'
;MSVSRWIQCEECITEFGFLAKHPTTGNAIPSPYVAMSQNFMKQANNLWFQIYQTVKENCTTDYRGANPHDDVMERLLAARRGGK
;
A
#
# COMPACT_ATOMS: atom_id res chain seq x y z
N MET A 1 -11.57 -5.38 -0.75
CA MET A 1 -11.27 -6.83 -0.63
C MET A 1 -9.78 -7.16 -0.60
N SER A 2 -8.89 -6.40 -1.26
CA SER A 2 -7.43 -6.68 -1.24
C SER A 2 -6.70 -6.21 0.03
N VAL A 3 -7.03 -5.02 0.55
CA VAL A 3 -6.37 -4.43 1.73
C VAL A 3 -6.65 -5.22 3.01
N SER A 4 -7.90 -5.62 3.24
CA SER A 4 -8.31 -6.41 4.42
C SER A 4 -7.58 -7.76 4.50
N ARG A 5 -7.32 -8.40 3.34
CA ARG A 5 -6.57 -9.66 3.30
C ARG A 5 -5.08 -9.45 3.60
N TRP A 6 -4.51 -8.32 3.19
CA TRP A 6 -3.14 -7.98 3.50
C TRP A 6 -2.95 -7.69 5.00
N ILE A 7 -3.85 -6.90 5.61
CA ILE A 7 -3.85 -6.63 7.05
C ILE A 7 -3.90 -7.94 7.85
N GLN A 8 -4.81 -8.85 7.49
CA GLN A 8 -4.88 -10.17 8.11
C GLN A 8 -3.56 -10.94 7.99
N CYS A 9 -2.88 -10.87 6.84
CA CYS A 9 -1.57 -11.51 6.70
C CYS A 9 -0.49 -10.85 7.56
N GLU A 10 -0.51 -9.53 7.75
CA GLU A 10 0.43 -8.83 8.64
C GLU A 10 0.20 -9.19 10.12
N GLU A 11 -1.06 -9.25 10.55
CA GLU A 11 -1.45 -9.68 11.89
C GLU A 11 -1.00 -11.12 12.14
N CYS A 12 -1.28 -12.04 11.22
CA CYS A 12 -0.87 -13.44 11.35
C CYS A 12 0.67 -13.62 11.31
N ILE A 13 1.43 -12.78 10.59
CA ILE A 13 2.90 -12.82 10.67
C ILE A 13 3.39 -12.35 12.04
N THR A 14 2.77 -11.31 12.57
CA THR A 14 3.12 -10.78 13.90
C THR A 14 2.83 -11.80 15.00
N GLU A 15 1.74 -12.55 14.88
CA GLU A 15 1.32 -13.56 15.86
C GLU A 15 2.05 -14.91 15.70
N PHE A 16 2.21 -15.40 14.47
CA PHE A 16 2.70 -16.76 14.20
C PHE A 16 4.11 -16.83 13.58
N GLY A 17 4.73 -15.69 13.26
CA GLY A 17 6.05 -15.58 12.66
C GLY A 17 6.12 -15.88 11.16
N PHE A 18 5.59 -17.02 10.71
CA PHE A 18 5.59 -17.40 9.29
C PHE A 18 4.24 -17.95 8.84
N LEU A 19 3.79 -17.49 7.67
CA LEU A 19 2.50 -17.86 7.06
C LEU A 19 2.60 -19.02 6.05
N ALA A 20 3.81 -19.46 5.69
CA ALA A 20 3.99 -20.46 4.66
C ALA A 20 5.16 -21.40 4.96
N LYS A 21 5.03 -22.64 4.46
CA LYS A 21 6.07 -23.66 4.50
C LYS A 21 6.42 -24.10 3.08
N HIS A 22 7.66 -24.49 2.88
CA HIS A 22 8.10 -25.04 1.61
C HIS A 22 7.39 -26.38 1.34
N PRO A 23 6.79 -26.60 0.16
CA PRO A 23 5.91 -27.74 -0.10
C PRO A 23 6.63 -29.10 -0.04
N THR A 24 7.95 -29.15 -0.25
CA THR A 24 8.72 -30.40 -0.24
C THR A 24 9.68 -30.55 0.94
N THR A 25 10.08 -29.46 1.60
CA THR A 25 11.06 -29.51 2.71
C THR A 25 10.44 -29.18 4.06
N GLY A 26 9.22 -28.64 4.10
CA GLY A 26 8.52 -28.28 5.34
C GLY A 26 9.12 -27.10 6.10
N ASN A 27 10.26 -26.57 5.65
CA ASN A 27 10.91 -25.41 6.24
C ASN A 27 10.04 -24.16 6.09
N ALA A 28 10.13 -23.25 7.06
CA ALA A 28 9.47 -21.95 6.98
C ALA A 28 9.99 -21.16 5.77
N ILE A 29 9.06 -20.54 5.04
CA ILE A 29 9.39 -19.67 3.91
C ILE A 29 8.71 -18.31 4.06
N PRO A 30 9.24 -17.26 3.40
CA PRO A 30 8.51 -16.01 3.24
C PRO A 30 7.13 -16.25 2.65
N SER A 31 6.12 -15.54 3.15
CA SER A 31 4.75 -15.72 2.71
C SER A 31 4.58 -15.33 1.23
N PRO A 32 4.20 -16.26 0.33
CA PRO A 32 3.97 -15.95 -1.08
C PRO A 32 2.80 -14.95 -1.26
N TYR A 33 1.84 -14.95 -0.33
CA TYR A 33 0.71 -14.03 -0.32
C TYR A 33 1.13 -12.59 0.02
N VAL A 34 2.09 -12.42 0.93
CA VAL A 34 2.64 -11.10 1.26
C VAL A 34 3.53 -10.58 0.14
N ALA A 35 4.38 -11.43 -0.44
CA ALA A 35 5.19 -11.06 -1.59
C ALA A 35 4.33 -10.59 -2.79
N MET A 36 3.22 -11.29 -3.07
CA MET A 36 2.29 -10.92 -4.14
C MET A 36 1.61 -9.58 -3.87
N SER A 37 1.20 -9.32 -2.62
CA SER A 37 0.55 -8.05 -2.25
C SER A 37 1.50 -6.87 -2.29
N GLN A 38 2.76 -7.03 -1.88
CA GLN A 38 3.80 -6.00 -2.05
C GLN A 38 4.03 -5.66 -3.53
N ASN A 39 4.12 -6.68 -4.39
CA ASN A 39 4.27 -6.48 -5.84
C ASN A 39 3.06 -5.76 -6.45
N PHE A 40 1.84 -6.12 -6.04
CA PHE A 40 0.62 -5.45 -6.47
C PHE A 40 0.61 -3.98 -6.03
N MET A 41 0.96 -3.70 -4.77
CA MET A 41 1.01 -2.32 -4.25
C MET A 41 2.00 -1.45 -5.04
N LYS A 42 3.18 -2.00 -5.37
CA LYS A 42 4.16 -1.30 -6.21
C LYS A 42 3.59 -0.99 -7.60
N GLN A 43 2.91 -1.94 -8.23
CA GLN A 43 2.28 -1.74 -9.53
C GLN A 43 1.15 -0.71 -9.47
N ALA A 44 0.31 -0.75 -8.43
CA ALA A 44 -0.77 0.20 -8.23
C ALA A 44 -0.26 1.65 -8.11
N ASN A 45 0.81 1.86 -7.33
CA ASN A 45 1.46 3.17 -7.22
C ASN A 45 2.03 3.64 -8.56
N ASN A 46 2.71 2.77 -9.30
CA ASN A 46 3.24 3.12 -10.61
C ASN A 46 2.12 3.52 -11.59
N LEU A 47 1.03 2.75 -11.61
CA LEU A 47 -0.12 3.03 -12.46
C LEU A 47 -0.78 4.37 -12.07
N TRP A 48 -0.91 4.63 -10.78
CA TRP A 48 -1.42 5.91 -10.28
C TRP A 48 -0.57 7.09 -10.78
N PHE A 49 0.76 7.01 -10.66
CA PHE A 49 1.63 8.07 -11.15
C PHE A 49 1.54 8.25 -12.67
N GLN A 50 1.41 7.16 -13.45
CA GLN A 50 1.22 7.24 -14.90
C GLN A 50 -0.11 7.92 -15.28
N ILE A 51 -1.20 7.56 -14.58
CA ILE A 51 -2.50 8.21 -14.76
C ILE A 51 -2.40 9.69 -14.40
N TYR A 52 -1.79 10.01 -13.26
CA TYR A 52 -1.61 11.38 -12.80
C TYR A 52 -0.82 12.23 -13.81
N GLN A 53 0.31 11.72 -14.33
CA GLN A 53 1.09 12.41 -15.35
C GLN A 53 0.27 12.63 -16.62
N THR A 54 -0.42 11.59 -17.12
CA THR A 54 -1.30 11.71 -18.29
C THR A 54 -2.36 12.79 -18.10
N VAL A 55 -3.04 12.80 -16.95
CA VAL A 55 -4.07 13.82 -16.65
C VAL A 55 -3.44 15.20 -16.55
N LYS A 56 -2.27 15.33 -15.90
CA LYS A 56 -1.57 16.61 -15.74
C LYS A 56 -1.12 17.19 -17.08
N GLU A 57 -0.59 16.38 -17.99
CA GLU A 57 -0.12 16.82 -19.31
C GLU A 57 -1.28 17.21 -20.24
N ASN A 58 -2.44 16.58 -20.09
CA ASN A 58 -3.60 16.79 -20.97
C ASN A 58 -4.68 17.72 -20.40
N CYS A 59 -4.60 18.12 -19.13
CA CYS A 59 -5.56 19.04 -18.54
C CYS A 59 -5.38 20.44 -19.13
N THR A 60 -6.43 20.98 -19.76
CA THR A 60 -6.47 22.36 -20.27
C THR A 60 -6.66 23.41 -19.18
N THR A 61 -6.93 22.97 -17.95
CA THR A 61 -7.11 23.79 -16.75
C THR A 61 -6.23 23.27 -15.62
N ASP A 62 -5.52 24.17 -14.93
CA ASP A 62 -4.76 23.81 -13.73
C ASP A 62 -5.71 23.27 -12.65
N TYR A 63 -5.48 22.03 -12.22
CA TYR A 63 -6.16 21.47 -11.06
C TYR A 63 -5.64 22.17 -9.79
N ARG A 64 -6.46 23.03 -9.19
CA ARG A 64 -6.16 23.77 -7.94
C ARG A 64 -6.83 23.16 -6.69
N GLY A 65 -7.36 21.94 -6.80
CA GLY A 65 -8.02 21.23 -5.70
C GLY A 65 -7.03 20.56 -4.75
N ALA A 66 -7.48 20.23 -3.53
CA ALA A 66 -6.72 19.41 -2.60
C ALA A 66 -6.56 17.99 -3.17
N ASN A 67 -5.33 17.55 -3.38
CA ASN A 67 -5.03 16.17 -3.73
C ASN A 67 -5.27 15.28 -2.48
N PRO A 68 -6.08 14.22 -2.57
CA PRO A 68 -6.33 13.32 -1.45
C PRO A 68 -5.05 12.75 -0.81
N HIS A 69 -3.95 12.64 -1.56
CA HIS A 69 -2.67 12.19 -1.01
C HIS A 69 -1.93 13.28 -0.20
N ASP A 70 -2.09 14.55 -0.58
CA ASP A 70 -1.43 15.67 0.11
C ASP A 70 -2.04 15.85 1.52
N ASP A 71 -3.37 15.72 1.62
CA ASP A 71 -4.10 15.81 2.88
C ASP A 71 -3.81 14.65 3.84
N VAL A 72 -3.50 13.45 3.33
CA VAL A 72 -3.23 12.29 4.19
C VAL A 72 -1.89 12.46 4.93
N MET A 73 -0.85 12.93 4.25
CA MET A 73 0.44 13.16 4.89
C MET A 73 0.38 14.31 5.90
N GLU A 74 -0.29 15.41 5.54
CA GLU A 74 -0.59 16.52 6.45
C GLU A 74 -1.35 16.04 7.70
N ARG A 75 -2.40 15.23 7.52
CA ARG A 75 -3.17 14.65 8.64
C ARG A 75 -2.32 13.77 9.55
N LEU A 76 -1.44 12.93 8.99
CA LEU A 76 -0.55 12.06 9.78
C LEU A 76 0.47 12.88 10.61
N LEU A 77 1.01 13.95 10.03
CA LEU A 77 1.92 14.87 10.72
C LEU A 77 1.21 15.68 11.80
N ALA A 78 -0.03 16.11 11.55
CA ALA A 78 -0.86 16.82 12.52
C ALA A 78 -1.27 15.92 13.70
N ALA A 79 -1.63 14.66 13.44
CA ALA A 79 -1.98 13.69 14.47
C ALA A 79 -0.85 13.48 15.49
N ARG A 80 0.42 13.45 15.02
CA ARG A 80 1.60 13.32 15.88
C ARG A 80 1.90 14.58 16.70
N ARG A 81 1.46 15.76 16.26
CA ARG A 81 1.69 17.04 16.95
C ARG A 81 0.69 17.33 18.07
N GLY A 82 -0.23 16.41 18.37
CA GLY A 82 -1.25 16.61 19.41
C GLY A 82 -2.30 17.61 18.97
N GLY A 83 -2.94 17.36 17.82
CA GLY A 83 -4.10 18.12 17.39
C GLY A 83 -5.18 18.13 18.47
N LYS A 84 -5.64 19.34 18.84
CA LYS A 84 -6.81 19.57 19.69
C LYS A 84 -8.05 18.86 19.16
#